data_AF-A0A1Q7BU84-F1
#
_entry.id   AF-A0A1Q7BU84-F1
#
_cell.length_a   1.000
_cell.length_b   1.000
_cell.length_c   1.000
_cell.angle_alpha   90.00
_cell.angle_beta   90.00
_cell.angle_gamma   90.00
#
_symmetry.space_group_name_H-M   'P 1'
#
loop_
_entity.id
_entity.type
_entity.pdbx_description
1 polymer ?
#
loop_
_entity_poly.entity_id
_entity_poly.type
_entity_poly.pdbx_seq_one_letter_code
_entity_poly.pdbx_strand_id
1 'polypeptide(L)' 'MELMYERCAGLDVHKRNVLVCTSTPDAQGQRHKEWRTFSTMTPELLRMRTFLKDLGVTHVAM' A
#
# COMPACT_ATOMS: atom_id res chain seq x y z
N MET A 1 16.87 -12.06 -10.73
CA MET A 1 16.26 -11.38 -9.57
C MET A 1 15.03 -12.18 -9.17
N GLU A 2 14.91 -12.54 -7.89
CA GLU A 2 13.81 -13.33 -7.34
C GLU A 2 12.77 -12.41 -6.70
N LEU A 3 11.49 -12.70 -6.88
CA LEU A 3 10.40 -11.94 -6.27
C LEU A 3 10.21 -12.37 -4.81
N MET A 4 10.69 -11.57 -3.86
CA MET A 4 10.58 -11.90 -2.43
C MET A 4 9.19 -11.64 -1.84
N TYR A 5 8.46 -10.62 -2.36
CA TYR A 5 7.15 -10.23 -1.85
C TYR A 5 6.15 -10.00 -3.00
N GLU A 6 5.15 -10.87 -3.10
CA GLU A 6 4.10 -10.78 -4.14
C GLU A 6 3.15 -9.59 -3.93
N ARG A 7 2.87 -9.23 -2.67
CA ARG A 7 1.96 -8.13 -2.31
C ARG A 7 2.57 -7.26 -1.21
N CYS A 8 3.11 -6.10 -1.59
CA CYS A 8 3.77 -5.17 -0.67
C CYS A 8 3.33 -3.71 -0.91
N ALA A 9 3.67 -2.83 0.03
CA ALA A 9 3.51 -1.39 -0.15
C ALA A 9 4.67 -0.59 0.46
N GLY A 10 4.95 0.58 -0.12
CA GLY A 10 5.80 1.62 0.47
C GLY A 10 4.93 2.74 1.03
N LEU A 11 5.23 3.22 2.23
CA LEU A 11 4.52 4.28 2.93
C LEU A 11 5.48 5.44 3.20
N ASP A 12 5.21 6.61 2.64
CA ASP A 12 5.94 7.84 2.93
C ASP A 12 5.08 8.75 3.84
N VAL A 13 5.46 8.83 5.12
CA VAL A 13 4.69 9.51 6.16
C VAL A 13 5.20 10.93 6.39
N HIS A 14 4.35 11.91 6.13
CA HIS A 14 4.59 13.31 6.42
C HIS A 14 3.70 13.81 7.57
N LYS A 15 3.85 15.08 7.96
CA LYS A 15 3.08 15.68 9.06
C LYS A 15 1.55 15.56 8.91
N ARG A 16 1.02 15.71 7.68
CA ARG A 16 -0.44 15.75 7.44
C ARG A 16 -0.98 14.57 6.64
N ASN A 17 -0.12 13.85 5.93
CA ASN A 17 -0.53 12.82 5.00
C ASN A 17 0.45 11.64 4.97
N VAL A 18 -0.06 10.51 4.50
CA VAL A 18 0.69 9.29 4.20
C VAL A 18 0.48 9.01 2.73
N LEU A 19 1.56 9.00 1.96
CA LEU A 19 1.54 8.56 0.56
C LEU A 19 1.82 7.06 0.53
N VAL A 20 0.89 6.28 -0.01
CA VAL A 20 0.99 4.84 -0.15
C VAL A 20 1.26 4.50 -1.61
N CYS A 21 2.26 3.67 -1.87
CA CYS A 21 2.53 3.04 -3.17
C CYS A 21 2.40 1.53 -3.00
N THR A 22 1.36 0.92 -3.55
CA THR A 22 1.19 -0.54 -3.51
C THR A 22 1.91 -1.20 -4.68
N SER A 23 2.28 -2.47 -4.52
CA SER A 23 2.78 -3.29 -5.60
C SER A 23 2.21 -4.70 -5.45
N THR A 24 1.22 -5.02 -6.27
CA THR A 24 0.40 -6.23 -6.20
C THR A 24 0.15 -6.77 -7.62
N PRO A 25 -0.16 -8.07 -7.81
CA PRO A 25 -0.53 -8.60 -9.12
C PRO A 25 -1.91 -8.08 -9.55
N ASP A 26 -2.06 -7.71 -10.81
CA ASP A 26 -3.34 -7.44 -11.45
C ASP A 26 -4.09 -8.73 -11.83
N ALA A 27 -5.22 -8.59 -12.53
CA ALA A 27 -6.03 -9.72 -12.99
C ALA A 27 -5.30 -10.65 -13.98
N GLN A 28 -4.24 -10.17 -14.63
CA GLN A 28 -3.39 -10.93 -15.55
C GLN A 28 -2.12 -11.47 -14.85
N GLY A 29 -1.99 -11.26 -13.53
CA GLY A 29 -0.83 -11.67 -12.75
C GLY A 29 0.39 -10.77 -12.93
N GLN A 30 0.27 -9.64 -13.64
CA GLN A 30 1.36 -8.69 -13.83
C GLN A 30 1.46 -7.72 -12.65
N ARG A 31 2.67 -7.27 -12.34
CA ARG A 31 2.89 -6.33 -11.23
C ARG A 31 2.27 -4.97 -11.57
N HIS A 32 1.28 -4.59 -10.78
CA HIS A 32 0.61 -3.31 -10.82
C HIS A 32 1.00 -2.45 -9.61
N LYS A 33 1.11 -1.14 -9.83
CA LYS A 33 1.36 -0.17 -8.76
C LYS A 33 0.22 0.83 -8.72
N GLU A 34 -0.30 1.07 -7.51
CA GLU A 34 -1.33 2.07 -7.25
C GLU A 34 -0.82 3.06 -6.20
N TRP A 35 -1.11 4.34 -6.41
CA TRP A 35 -0.77 5.40 -5.47
C TRP A 35 -2.01 5.95 -4.82
N ARG A 36 -1.97 6.09 -3.49
CA ARG A 36 -3.08 6.68 -2.74
C ARG A 36 -2.57 7.48 -1.56
N THR A 37 -3.15 8.65 -1.36
CA THR A 37 -2.81 9.52 -0.24
C THR A 37 -3.90 9.46 0.81
N PHE A 38 -3.51 9.30 2.06
CA PHE A 38 -4.39 9.33 3.23
C PHE A 38 -3.95 10.45 4.17
N SER A 39 -4.84 10.97 5.02
CA SER A 39 -4.40 11.85 6.12
C SER A 39 -3.81 11.06 7.29
N THR A 40 -3.08 11.74 8.17
CA THR A 40 -2.57 11.16 9.43
C THR A 40 -3.61 11.06 10.55
N MET A 41 -4.87 11.43 10.29
CA MET A 41 -5.96 11.31 11.27
C MET A 41 -6.49 9.87 11.32
N THR A 42 -6.83 9.39 12.52
CA THR A 42 -7.26 8.00 12.78
C THR A 42 -8.28 7.43 11.79
N PRO A 43 -9.35 8.14 11.37
CA PRO A 43 -10.29 7.59 10.41
C PRO A 43 -9.65 7.27 9.05
N GLU A 44 -8.72 8.10 8.61
CA GLU A 44 -7.97 7.90 7.35
C GLU A 44 -6.96 6.76 7.49
N LEU A 45 -6.29 6.62 8.64
CA LEU A 45 -5.40 5.50 8.91
C LEU A 45 -6.15 4.16 8.94
N LEU A 46 -7.38 4.14 9.46
CA LEU A 46 -8.23 2.95 9.41
C LEU A 46 -8.67 2.62 7.98
N ARG A 47 -8.99 3.64 7.17
CA ARG A 47 -9.28 3.46 5.73
C ARG A 47 -8.06 2.96 4.96
N MET A 48 -6.87 3.49 5.25
CA MET A 48 -5.60 3.01 4.71
C MET A 48 -5.37 1.54 5.05
N ARG A 49 -5.59 1.15 6.32
CA ARG A 49 -5.49 -0.25 6.76
C ARG A 49 -6.45 -1.15 5.98
N THR A 50 -7.71 -0.75 5.82
CA THR A 50 -8.68 -1.53 5.05
C THR A 50 -8.26 -1.65 3.59
N PHE A 51 -7.86 -0.54 2.96
CA PHE A 51 -7.35 -0.52 1.58
C PHE A 51 -6.17 -1.49 1.37
N LEU A 52 -5.17 -1.49 2.27
CA LEU A 52 -4.04 -2.41 2.18
C LEU A 52 -4.47 -3.88 2.37
N LYS A 53 -5.42 -4.14 3.27
CA LYS A 53 -5.97 -5.48 3.50
C LYS A 53 -6.76 -6.00 2.30
N ASP A 54 -7.57 -5.16 1.68
CA ASP A 54 -8.38 -5.53 0.50
C ASP A 54 -7.48 -5.88 -0.70
N LEU A 55 -6.32 -5.23 -0.81
CA LEU A 55 -5.28 -5.56 -1.78
C LEU A 55 -4.40 -6.76 -1.38
N GLY A 56 -4.63 -7.35 -0.21
CA GLY A 56 -3.85 -8.47 0.32
C GLY A 56 -2.39 -8.13 0.62
N VAL A 57 -2.07 -6.86 0.86
CA VAL A 57 -0.70 -6.43 1.22
C VAL A 57 -0.32 -7.04 2.57
N THR A 58 0.81 -7.75 2.60
CA THR A 58 1.34 -8.42 3.81
C THR A 58 2.59 -7.75 4.36
N HIS A 59 3.30 -6.99 3.53
CA HIS A 59 4.56 -6.35 3.89
C HIS A 59 4.54 -4.87 3.54
N VAL A 60 5.05 -4.06 4.45
CA VAL A 60 5.16 -2.61 4.29
C VAL A 60 6.58 -2.17 4.60
N ALA A 61 7.12 -1.29 3.76
CA ALA A 61 8.31 -0.51 4.05
C ALA A 61 7.90 0.95 4.29
N MET A 62 8.56 1.59 5.25
CA MET A 62 8.33 2.99 5.66
C MET A 62 9.64 3.76 5.65
#